data_AF-A0A0R3WMX4-F1
#
_entry.id   AF-A0A0R3WMX4-F1
#
_cell.length_a   1.000
_cell.length_b   1.000
_cell.length_c   1.000
_cell.angle_alpha   90.00
_cell.angle_beta   90.00
_cell.angle_gamma   90.00
#
_symmetry.space_group_name_H-M   'P 1'
#
loop_
_entity.id
_entity.type
_entity.pdbx_description
1 polymer ?
#
loop_
_entity_poly.entity_id
_entity_poly.type
_entity_poly.pdbx_seq_one_letter_code
_entity_poly.pdbx_strand_id
1 'polypeptide(L)'
;MQQYSLWMSDYYRIRRLSELAFPLLDLLRCLVRWHSASDAIFQPSTWSAILHASGLDLLKMDVAASPTLSPAELNCILFLFRLLANAVASDTCRVKPGFSVPPSLPIILEEARRFVKLVDSPVLNIFDRKKNHLVALATLMHNLTVVAYQTISTHNAIVTAIPTLRGLPGLCVRMTTNLLLFTAPTGTESVTHYPPEVPLRLLIALATAVISSAPGPTEGTPLSTESEAALRLRRACLIGSAATASGSSEADADVLMGWERIRDVIHFWTQCKIAQASIRGCASELLRLLE
;
A
#
# COMPACT_ATOMS: atom_id res chain seq x y z
N MET A 1 24.52 -19.08 29.80
CA MET A 1 23.65 -20.25 29.52
C MET A 1 22.17 -20.01 29.81
N GLN A 2 21.78 -19.40 30.94
CA GLN A 2 20.35 -19.16 31.26
C GLN A 2 19.62 -18.19 30.30
N GLN A 3 20.26 -17.09 29.87
CA GLN A 3 19.67 -16.13 28.90
C GLN A 3 19.35 -16.75 27.53
N TYR A 4 20.16 -17.69 27.05
CA TYR A 4 19.91 -18.41 25.79
C TYR A 4 18.74 -19.39 25.89
N SER A 5 18.49 -19.97 27.06
CA SER A 5 17.36 -20.90 27.26
C SER A 5 16.00 -20.20 27.31
N LEU A 6 15.96 -18.97 27.86
CA LEU A 6 14.77 -18.11 27.87
C LEU A 6 14.42 -17.63 26.45
N TRP A 7 15.42 -17.16 25.70
CA TRP A 7 15.24 -16.78 24.30
C TRP A 7 14.75 -17.93 23.41
N MET A 8 15.29 -19.14 23.58
CA MET A 8 14.78 -20.31 22.85
C MET A 8 13.35 -20.67 23.26
N SER A 9 13.03 -20.64 24.56
CA SER A 9 11.67 -20.94 25.05
C SER A 9 10.63 -19.96 24.50
N ASP A 10 10.96 -18.66 24.46
CA ASP A 10 10.06 -17.64 23.92
C ASP A 10 9.95 -17.74 22.40
N TYR A 11 11.06 -18.01 21.70
CA TYR A 11 11.05 -18.26 20.25
C TYR A 11 10.17 -19.47 19.87
N TYR A 12 10.27 -20.59 20.59
CA TYR A 12 9.42 -21.77 20.36
C TYR A 12 7.95 -21.52 20.71
N ARG A 13 7.64 -20.69 21.71
CA ARG A 13 6.26 -20.28 22.04
C ARG A 13 5.67 -19.38 20.96
N ILE A 14 6.41 -18.37 20.52
CA ILE A 14 5.99 -17.45 19.44
C ILE A 14 5.72 -18.25 18.16
N ARG A 15 6.61 -19.19 17.82
CA ARG A 15 6.45 -20.04 16.63
C ARG A 15 5.19 -20.91 16.67
N ARG A 16 4.85 -21.51 17.82
CA ARG A 16 3.58 -22.26 17.97
C ARG A 16 2.35 -21.35 17.93
N LEU A 17 2.45 -20.12 18.43
CA LEU A 17 1.36 -19.16 18.37
C LEU A 17 1.04 -18.78 16.91
N SER A 18 2.05 -18.55 16.07
CA SER A 18 1.84 -18.22 14.65
C SER A 18 1.22 -19.37 13.83
N GLU A 19 1.53 -20.63 14.17
CA GLU A 19 0.91 -21.81 13.53
C GLU A 19 -0.60 -21.90 13.80
N LEU A 20 -1.06 -21.40 14.95
CA LEU A 20 -2.48 -21.33 15.31
C LEU A 20 -3.12 -19.98 14.98
N ALA A 21 -2.31 -18.95 14.71
CA ALA A 21 -2.79 -17.60 14.45
C ALA A 21 -3.29 -17.40 13.02
N PHE A 22 -2.69 -18.03 12.01
CA PHE A 22 -3.11 -17.79 10.61
C PHE A 22 -4.58 -18.21 10.32
N PRO A 23 -5.12 -19.33 10.85
CA PRO A 23 -6.55 -19.65 10.66
C PRO A 23 -7.45 -18.64 11.37
N LEU A 24 -7.03 -18.15 12.54
CA LEU A 24 -7.75 -17.10 13.25
C LEU A 24 -7.75 -15.81 12.43
N LEU A 25 -6.62 -15.39 11.87
CA LEU A 25 -6.54 -14.22 11.00
C LEU A 25 -7.37 -14.37 9.72
N ASP A 26 -7.46 -15.59 9.17
CA ASP A 26 -8.33 -15.88 8.03
C ASP A 26 -9.83 -15.77 8.39
N LEU A 27 -10.21 -16.16 9.61
CA LEU A 27 -11.55 -15.92 10.14
C LEU A 27 -11.78 -14.42 10.37
N LEU A 28 -10.85 -13.72 11.02
CA LEU A 28 -10.97 -12.29 11.31
C LEU A 28 -11.11 -11.47 10.03
N ARG A 29 -10.34 -11.76 8.97
CA ARG A 29 -10.49 -11.04 7.69
C ARG A 29 -11.83 -11.28 7.03
N CYS A 30 -12.53 -12.37 7.34
CA CYS A 30 -13.92 -12.57 6.90
C CYS A 30 -14.89 -11.77 7.77
N LEU A 31 -14.67 -11.79 9.10
CA LEU A 31 -15.55 -11.16 10.08
C LEU A 31 -15.51 -9.63 10.09
N VAL A 32 -14.39 -9.03 9.69
CA VAL A 32 -14.19 -7.57 9.75
C VAL A 32 -15.22 -6.76 8.94
N ARG A 33 -15.97 -7.41 8.04
CA ARG A 33 -17.04 -6.77 7.26
C ARG A 33 -18.26 -6.40 8.11
N TRP A 34 -18.44 -7.03 9.28
CA TRP A 34 -19.48 -6.67 10.23
C TRP A 34 -18.97 -5.58 11.17
N HIS A 35 -19.72 -4.48 11.30
CA HIS A 35 -19.28 -3.29 12.05
C HIS A 35 -18.86 -3.60 13.49
N SER A 36 -19.67 -4.38 14.22
CA SER A 36 -19.36 -4.78 15.61
C SER A 36 -18.09 -5.64 15.71
N ALA A 37 -17.86 -6.51 14.73
CA ALA A 37 -16.65 -7.32 14.68
C ALA A 37 -15.43 -6.45 14.35
N SER A 38 -15.53 -5.52 13.39
CA SER A 38 -14.45 -4.56 13.11
C SER A 38 -14.10 -3.76 14.36
N ASP A 39 -15.10 -3.19 15.03
CA ASP A 39 -14.88 -2.38 16.23
C ASP A 39 -14.19 -3.18 17.36
N ALA A 40 -14.48 -4.49 17.49
CA ALA A 40 -13.85 -5.38 18.46
C ALA A 40 -12.42 -5.80 18.07
N ILE A 41 -12.18 -6.11 16.79
CA ILE A 41 -10.87 -6.50 16.24
C ILE A 41 -9.87 -5.36 16.41
N PHE A 42 -10.31 -4.12 16.16
CA PHE A 42 -9.48 -2.93 16.20
C PHE A 42 -9.49 -2.21 17.56
N GLN A 43 -9.97 -2.86 18.63
CA GLN A 43 -9.68 -2.37 19.98
C GLN A 43 -8.17 -2.42 20.23
N PRO A 44 -7.58 -1.43 20.95
CA PRO A 44 -6.13 -1.34 21.13
C PRO A 44 -5.47 -2.60 21.69
N SER A 45 -6.10 -3.26 22.67
CA SER A 45 -5.60 -4.50 23.27
C SER A 45 -5.64 -5.68 22.29
N THR A 46 -6.75 -5.86 21.58
CA THR A 46 -6.93 -6.90 20.56
C THR A 46 -5.95 -6.70 19.41
N TRP A 47 -5.82 -5.47 18.92
CA TRP A 47 -4.94 -5.14 17.79
C TRP A 47 -3.47 -5.38 18.14
N SER A 48 -3.03 -4.99 19.35
CA SER A 48 -1.68 -5.27 19.85
C SER A 48 -1.38 -6.78 19.86
N ALA A 49 -2.32 -7.61 20.33
CA ALA A 49 -2.16 -9.05 20.32
C ALA A 49 -2.09 -9.64 18.90
N ILE A 50 -2.92 -9.14 17.97
CA ILE A 50 -2.91 -9.52 16.55
C ILE A 50 -1.55 -9.21 15.92
N LEU A 51 -1.03 -8.00 16.13
CA LEU A 51 0.26 -7.59 15.58
C LEU A 51 1.39 -8.46 16.11
N HIS A 52 1.43 -8.70 17.42
CA HIS A 52 2.43 -9.55 18.04
C HIS A 52 2.41 -10.98 17.49
N ALA A 53 1.23 -11.60 17.36
CA ALA A 53 1.09 -12.96 16.85
C ALA A 53 1.42 -13.10 15.35
N SER A 54 1.28 -12.01 14.58
CA SER A 54 1.47 -12.03 13.14
C SER A 54 2.93 -11.96 12.67
N GLY A 55 3.86 -11.59 13.55
CA GLY A 55 5.26 -11.34 13.20
C GLY A 55 5.49 -10.04 12.41
N LEU A 56 4.42 -9.27 12.10
CA LEU A 56 4.54 -8.02 11.36
C LEU A 56 5.36 -6.97 12.13
N ASP A 57 5.25 -6.93 13.46
CA ASP A 57 6.02 -5.99 14.27
C ASP A 57 7.53 -6.23 14.18
N LEU A 58 7.98 -7.48 13.96
CA LEU A 58 9.39 -7.78 13.74
C LEU A 58 9.89 -7.14 12.44
N LEU A 59 9.11 -7.22 11.35
CA LEU A 59 9.45 -6.58 10.08
C LEU A 59 9.49 -5.05 10.15
N LYS A 60 8.70 -4.45 11.04
CA LYS A 60 8.68 -2.99 11.23
C LYS A 60 9.87 -2.47 12.03
N MET A 61 10.35 -3.27 12.98
CA MET A 61 11.36 -2.87 13.97
C MET A 61 12.78 -3.25 13.55
N ASP A 62 12.95 -4.43 12.94
CA ASP A 62 14.25 -4.90 12.46
C ASP A 62 14.13 -5.51 11.07
N VAL A 63 14.54 -4.72 10.09
CA VAL A 63 14.62 -5.09 8.68
C VAL A 63 15.54 -6.31 8.48
N ALA A 64 16.58 -6.47 9.30
CA ALA A 64 17.50 -7.60 9.23
C ALA A 64 16.92 -8.90 9.82
N ALA A 65 15.80 -8.83 10.54
CA ALA A 65 15.09 -10.01 11.06
C ALA A 65 14.19 -10.69 10.01
N SER A 66 13.98 -10.06 8.86
CA SER A 66 13.21 -10.59 7.73
C SER A 66 13.50 -12.05 7.31
N PRO A 67 14.77 -12.51 7.18
CA PRO A 67 15.08 -13.91 6.85
C PRO A 67 14.77 -14.90 7.99
N THR A 68 14.46 -14.42 9.20
CA THR A 68 14.16 -15.27 10.37
C THR A 68 12.68 -15.63 10.50
N LEU A 69 11.81 -15.02 9.66
CA LEU A 69 10.38 -15.30 9.68
C LEU A 69 10.06 -16.73 9.25
N SER A 70 9.24 -17.39 10.04
CA SER A 70 8.69 -18.70 9.71
C SER A 70 7.64 -18.60 8.59
N PRO A 71 7.37 -19.71 7.88
CA PRO A 71 6.28 -19.77 6.91
C PRO A 71 4.90 -19.42 7.51
N ALA A 72 4.68 -19.73 8.79
CA ALA A 72 3.44 -19.42 9.49
C ALA A 72 3.27 -17.91 9.70
N GLU A 73 4.33 -17.21 10.10
CA GLU A 73 4.33 -15.74 10.24
C GLU A 73 4.11 -15.06 8.87
N LEU A 74 4.75 -15.56 7.82
CA LEU A 74 4.49 -15.07 6.45
C LEU A 74 3.01 -15.25 6.06
N ASN A 75 2.39 -16.39 6.39
CA ASN A 75 0.96 -16.58 6.16
C ASN A 75 0.10 -15.63 7.00
N CYS A 76 0.48 -15.38 8.25
CA CYS A 76 -0.19 -14.39 9.09
C CYS A 76 -0.14 -12.99 8.45
N ILE A 77 1.01 -12.58 7.91
CA ILE A 77 1.16 -11.29 7.20
C ILE A 77 0.22 -11.20 5.99
N LEU A 78 0.07 -12.28 5.21
CA LEU A 78 -0.90 -12.33 4.11
C LEU A 78 -2.33 -12.06 4.60
N PHE A 79 -2.77 -12.76 5.64
CA PHE A 79 -4.12 -12.60 6.17
C PHE A 79 -4.30 -11.24 6.86
N LEU A 80 -3.24 -10.68 7.42
CA LEU A 80 -3.25 -9.33 7.98
C LEU A 80 -3.44 -8.28 6.88
N PHE A 81 -2.72 -8.36 5.75
CA PHE A 81 -2.99 -7.48 4.61
C PHE A 81 -4.42 -7.60 4.10
N ARG A 82 -4.97 -8.82 4.05
CA ARG A 82 -6.39 -9.04 3.69
C ARG A 82 -7.36 -8.47 4.71
N LEU A 83 -7.07 -8.60 6.00
CA LEU A 83 -7.85 -8.03 7.09
C LEU A 83 -7.91 -6.52 6.96
N LEU A 84 -6.76 -5.86 6.79
CA LEU A 84 -6.70 -4.40 6.64
C LEU A 84 -7.39 -3.94 5.35
N ALA A 85 -7.18 -4.64 4.23
CA ALA A 85 -7.84 -4.29 2.98
C ALA A 85 -9.38 -4.36 3.11
N ASN A 86 -9.90 -5.42 3.73
CA ASN A 86 -11.33 -5.57 3.96
C ASN A 86 -11.87 -4.53 4.95
N ALA A 87 -11.13 -4.23 6.02
CA ALA A 87 -11.51 -3.21 6.99
C ALA A 87 -11.63 -1.83 6.33
N VAL A 88 -10.64 -1.41 5.52
CA VAL A 88 -10.73 -0.15 4.76
C VAL A 88 -11.96 -0.14 3.86
N ALA A 89 -12.19 -1.21 3.10
CA ALA A 89 -13.31 -1.28 2.17
C ALA A 89 -14.67 -1.21 2.89
N SER A 90 -14.80 -1.85 4.05
CA SER A 90 -16.06 -1.88 4.82
C SER A 90 -16.28 -0.64 5.68
N ASP A 91 -15.21 -0.07 6.26
CA ASP A 91 -15.36 0.98 7.27
C ASP A 91 -15.30 2.40 6.73
N THR A 92 -14.74 2.60 5.53
CA THR A 92 -14.64 3.95 4.93
C THR A 92 -16.01 4.60 4.75
N CYS A 93 -17.03 3.84 4.32
CA CYS A 93 -18.38 4.37 4.11
C CYS A 93 -19.12 4.69 5.41
N ARG A 94 -18.61 4.22 6.56
CA ARG A 94 -19.17 4.53 7.89
C ARG A 94 -18.74 5.91 8.37
N VAL A 95 -17.70 6.50 7.78
CA VAL A 95 -17.22 7.83 8.17
C VAL A 95 -18.23 8.88 7.74
N LYS A 96 -18.87 9.52 8.72
CA LYS A 96 -19.81 10.61 8.48
C LYS A 96 -19.41 11.83 9.32
N PRO A 97 -19.51 13.06 8.75
CA PRO A 97 -19.32 14.30 9.51
C PRO A 97 -20.14 14.32 10.80
N GLY A 98 -19.49 14.51 11.95
CA GLY A 98 -20.17 14.58 13.26
C GLY A 98 -20.53 13.23 13.91
N PHE A 99 -20.16 12.10 13.30
CA PHE A 99 -20.34 10.76 13.86
C PHE A 99 -19.02 10.16 14.37
N SER A 100 -19.10 9.01 15.05
CA SER A 100 -17.93 8.25 15.47
C SER A 100 -17.15 7.70 14.28
N VAL A 101 -15.83 7.86 14.33
CA VAL A 101 -14.90 7.23 13.39
C VAL A 101 -14.71 5.77 13.80
N PRO A 102 -14.82 4.80 12.87
CA PRO A 102 -14.47 3.41 13.15
C PRO A 102 -13.03 3.28 13.65
N PRO A 103 -12.76 2.55 14.75
CA PRO A 103 -11.40 2.42 15.32
C PRO A 103 -10.37 1.87 14.32
N SER A 104 -10.82 1.11 13.33
CA SER A 104 -9.99 0.53 12.27
C SER A 104 -9.25 1.58 11.45
N LEU A 105 -9.91 2.69 11.07
CA LEU A 105 -9.33 3.64 10.11
C LEU A 105 -8.13 4.39 10.68
N PRO A 106 -8.17 5.01 11.87
CA PRO A 106 -6.98 5.64 12.45
C PRO A 106 -5.82 4.66 12.61
N ILE A 107 -6.10 3.42 13.04
CA ILE A 107 -5.09 2.37 13.21
C ILE A 107 -4.46 2.01 11.86
N ILE A 108 -5.27 1.72 10.84
CA ILE A 108 -4.77 1.33 9.52
C ILE A 108 -3.95 2.44 8.89
N LEU A 109 -4.36 3.70 9.04
CA LEU A 109 -3.61 4.85 8.53
C LEU A 109 -2.26 5.03 9.22
N GLU A 110 -2.20 4.76 10.53
CA GLU A 110 -0.93 4.76 11.27
C GLU A 110 -0.03 3.60 10.82
N GLU A 111 -0.61 2.41 10.62
CA GLU A 111 0.11 1.26 10.08
C GLU A 111 0.60 1.47 8.64
N ALA A 112 -0.16 2.18 7.81
CA ALA A 112 0.26 2.55 6.45
C ALA A 112 1.56 3.35 6.45
N ARG A 113 1.74 4.26 7.41
CA ARG A 113 3.00 5.02 7.56
C ARG A 113 4.18 4.12 7.86
N ARG A 114 3.94 3.03 8.60
CA ARG A 114 4.97 2.03 8.93
C ARG A 114 5.24 1.11 7.74
N PHE A 115 4.24 0.80 6.91
CA PHE A 115 4.42 0.02 5.68
C PHE A 115 5.33 0.68 4.65
N VAL A 116 5.46 2.00 4.65
CA VAL A 116 6.46 2.67 3.80
C VAL A 116 7.86 2.10 4.01
N LYS A 117 8.26 1.84 5.26
CA LYS A 117 9.58 1.24 5.54
C LYS A 117 9.73 -0.16 4.94
N LEU A 118 8.64 -0.93 4.89
CA LEU A 118 8.63 -2.26 4.30
C LEU A 118 8.79 -2.19 2.77
N VAL A 119 8.11 -1.23 2.15
CA VAL A 119 8.11 -1.06 0.69
C VAL A 119 9.40 -0.43 0.18
N ASP A 120 10.02 0.44 0.97
CA ASP A 120 11.28 1.12 0.62
C ASP A 120 12.53 0.27 0.90
N SER A 121 12.35 -0.90 1.50
CA SER A 121 13.43 -1.75 1.99
C SER A 121 13.66 -2.97 1.09
N PRO A 122 14.91 -3.47 0.99
CA PRO A 122 15.21 -4.78 0.41
C PRO A 122 14.40 -5.94 1.01
N VAL A 123 13.81 -5.76 2.20
CA VAL A 123 12.92 -6.74 2.84
C VAL A 123 11.72 -7.11 1.98
N LEU A 124 11.26 -6.22 1.11
CA LEU A 124 10.16 -6.52 0.19
C LEU A 124 10.45 -7.78 -0.67
N ASN A 125 11.73 -8.12 -0.87
CA ASN A 125 12.19 -9.35 -1.53
C ASN A 125 11.67 -10.64 -0.87
N ILE A 126 11.26 -10.64 0.40
CA ILE A 126 10.62 -11.84 1.01
C ILE A 126 9.29 -12.20 0.36
N PHE A 127 8.66 -11.23 -0.30
CA PHE A 127 7.45 -11.44 -1.06
C PHE A 127 7.72 -11.71 -2.54
N ASP A 128 8.98 -11.75 -2.97
CA ASP A 128 9.31 -12.22 -4.31
C ASP A 128 8.71 -13.62 -4.50
N ARG A 129 8.01 -13.80 -5.62
CA ARG A 129 7.24 -15.01 -5.97
C ARG A 129 6.09 -15.37 -5.00
N LYS A 130 5.83 -14.60 -3.94
CA LYS A 130 4.66 -14.77 -3.04
C LYS A 130 3.44 -14.05 -3.62
N LYS A 131 2.91 -14.59 -4.72
CA LYS A 131 1.82 -14.01 -5.53
C LYS A 131 0.63 -13.50 -4.70
N ASN A 132 0.16 -14.29 -3.73
CA ASN A 132 -0.99 -13.93 -2.90
C ASN A 132 -0.73 -12.75 -1.96
N HIS A 133 0.49 -12.62 -1.45
CA HIS A 133 0.90 -11.50 -0.59
C HIS A 133 0.90 -10.19 -1.36
N LEU A 134 1.48 -10.22 -2.56
CA LEU A 134 1.51 -9.04 -3.45
C LEU A 134 0.10 -8.64 -3.90
N VAL A 135 -0.78 -9.60 -4.17
CA VAL A 135 -2.19 -9.33 -4.45
C VAL A 135 -2.88 -8.64 -3.26
N ALA A 136 -2.68 -9.15 -2.04
CA ALA A 136 -3.28 -8.57 -0.85
C ALA A 136 -2.72 -7.16 -0.56
N LEU A 137 -1.41 -6.97 -0.69
CA LEU A 137 -0.76 -5.68 -0.48
C LEU A 137 -1.19 -4.65 -1.54
N ALA A 138 -1.22 -5.02 -2.82
CA ALA A 138 -1.72 -4.15 -3.89
C ALA A 138 -3.20 -3.78 -3.68
N THR A 139 -4.01 -4.71 -3.15
CA THR A 139 -5.42 -4.43 -2.80
C THR A 139 -5.53 -3.44 -1.64
N LEU A 140 -4.71 -3.59 -0.60
CA LEU A 140 -4.65 -2.62 0.50
C LEU A 140 -4.25 -1.23 0.00
N MET A 141 -3.21 -1.14 -0.83
CA MET A 141 -2.77 0.14 -1.42
C MET A 141 -3.87 0.78 -2.25
N HIS A 142 -4.51 0.00 -3.13
CA HIS A 142 -5.65 0.47 -3.91
C HIS A 142 -6.77 1.02 -3.01
N ASN A 143 -7.18 0.29 -1.97
CA ASN A 143 -8.24 0.74 -1.07
C ASN A 143 -7.85 2.03 -0.33
N LEU A 144 -6.60 2.16 0.13
CA LEU A 144 -6.10 3.40 0.75
C LEU A 144 -6.11 4.58 -0.22
N THR A 145 -5.82 4.37 -1.51
CA THR A 145 -5.90 5.43 -2.51
C THR A 145 -7.33 5.88 -2.78
N VAL A 146 -8.28 4.95 -2.76
CA VAL A 146 -9.71 5.27 -2.90
C VAL A 146 -10.16 6.13 -1.70
N VAL A 147 -9.73 5.81 -0.48
CA VAL A 147 -9.98 6.66 0.71
C VAL A 147 -9.40 8.05 0.50
N ALA A 148 -8.12 8.13 0.10
CA ALA A 148 -7.44 9.40 -0.13
C ALA A 148 -8.21 10.26 -1.15
N TYR A 149 -8.66 9.66 -2.25
CA TYR A 149 -9.40 10.34 -3.29
C TYR A 149 -10.77 10.85 -2.82
N GLN A 150 -11.53 10.00 -2.12
CA GLN A 150 -12.83 10.39 -1.56
C GLN A 150 -12.71 11.58 -0.60
N THR A 151 -11.63 11.64 0.18
CA THR A 151 -11.44 12.71 1.18
C THR A 151 -11.26 14.09 0.55
N ILE A 152 -10.81 14.20 -0.70
CA ILE A 152 -10.62 15.47 -1.41
C ILE A 152 -11.95 16.15 -1.68
N SER A 153 -12.99 15.38 -2.03
CA SER A 153 -14.31 15.95 -2.26
C SER A 153 -14.98 16.46 -0.98
N THR A 154 -14.57 15.92 0.19
CA THR A 154 -15.22 16.17 1.50
C THR A 154 -14.42 17.09 2.44
N HIS A 155 -13.44 17.83 1.89
CA HIS A 155 -12.22 18.40 2.48
C HIS A 155 -12.21 18.91 3.95
N ASN A 156 -13.33 19.18 4.61
CA ASN A 156 -13.35 19.84 5.92
C ASN A 156 -13.79 18.97 7.13
N ALA A 157 -14.71 18.03 6.97
CA ALA A 157 -15.26 17.33 8.15
C ALA A 157 -14.49 16.06 8.52
N ILE A 158 -14.17 15.22 7.54
CA ILE A 158 -13.52 13.92 7.76
C ILE A 158 -12.06 14.09 8.17
N VAL A 159 -11.35 15.02 7.53
CA VAL A 159 -9.95 15.34 7.84
C VAL A 159 -9.80 15.91 9.25
N THR A 160 -10.82 16.60 9.77
CA THR A 160 -10.85 17.08 11.17
C THR A 160 -10.97 15.91 12.14
N ALA A 161 -11.81 14.92 11.83
CA ALA A 161 -11.98 13.73 12.66
C ALA A 161 -10.78 12.77 12.59
N ILE A 162 -10.05 12.74 11.47
CA ILE A 162 -8.89 11.87 11.26
C ILE A 162 -7.74 12.67 10.61
N PRO A 163 -6.93 13.40 11.41
CA PRO A 163 -5.87 14.26 10.88
C PRO A 163 -4.80 13.53 10.07
N THR A 164 -4.60 12.23 10.30
CA THR A 164 -3.62 11.41 9.58
C THR A 164 -3.94 11.27 8.09
N LEU A 165 -5.19 11.51 7.68
CA LEU A 165 -5.61 11.51 6.28
C LEU A 165 -4.94 12.60 5.42
N ARG A 166 -4.49 13.72 6.02
CA ARG A 166 -3.86 14.82 5.26
C ARG A 166 -2.64 14.37 4.46
N GLY A 167 -1.84 13.47 5.02
CA GLY A 167 -0.63 12.95 4.38
C GLY A 167 -0.86 11.67 3.57
N LEU A 168 -2.07 11.11 3.58
CA LEU A 168 -2.35 9.82 2.94
C LEU A 168 -2.12 9.82 1.42
N PRO A 169 -2.54 10.84 0.64
CA PRO A 169 -2.30 10.86 -0.80
C PRO A 169 -0.82 10.67 -1.16
N GLY A 170 0.06 11.50 -0.57
CA GLY A 170 1.51 11.42 -0.83
C GLY A 170 2.13 10.10 -0.34
N LEU A 171 1.65 9.56 0.78
CA LEU A 171 2.07 8.25 1.27
C LEU A 171 1.74 7.15 0.27
N CYS A 172 0.53 7.18 -0.30
CA CYS A 172 0.10 6.21 -1.30
C CYS A 172 0.85 6.36 -2.62
N VAL A 173 1.20 7.58 -3.06
CA VAL A 173 2.11 7.78 -4.21
C VAL A 173 3.41 7.03 -3.95
N ARG A 174 4.06 7.27 -2.81
CA ARG A 174 5.32 6.61 -2.44
C ARG A 174 5.22 5.08 -2.43
N MET A 175 4.27 4.52 -1.68
CA MET A 175 4.13 3.06 -1.58
C MET A 175 3.80 2.41 -2.93
N THR A 176 2.93 3.03 -3.73
CA THR A 176 2.52 2.45 -5.01
C THR A 176 3.63 2.53 -6.04
N THR A 177 4.34 3.66 -6.12
CA THR A 177 5.53 3.85 -6.96
C THR A 177 6.58 2.78 -6.66
N ASN A 178 6.91 2.58 -5.39
CA ASN A 178 7.95 1.62 -5.00
C ASN A 178 7.51 0.16 -5.21
N LEU A 179 6.23 -0.17 -5.03
CA LEU A 179 5.69 -1.49 -5.38
C LEU A 179 5.69 -1.74 -6.89
N LEU A 180 5.45 -0.71 -7.73
CA LEU A 180 5.57 -0.81 -9.18
C LEU A 180 7.03 -1.03 -9.61
N LEU A 181 8.00 -0.37 -8.98
CA LEU A 181 9.42 -0.62 -9.23
C LEU A 181 9.85 -2.01 -8.78
N PHE A 182 9.36 -2.48 -7.62
CA PHE A 182 9.65 -3.82 -7.14
C PHE A 182 9.08 -4.89 -8.07
N THR A 183 7.86 -4.69 -8.57
CA THR A 183 7.21 -5.59 -9.54
C THR A 183 7.57 -5.25 -10.98
N ALA A 184 8.58 -4.41 -11.19
CA ALA A 184 8.97 -3.95 -12.52
C ALA A 184 9.40 -5.14 -13.39
N PRO A 185 8.93 -5.18 -14.63
CA PRO A 185 9.28 -6.25 -15.55
C PRO A 185 10.72 -6.08 -16.06
N THR A 186 11.51 -7.15 -16.01
CA THR A 186 12.87 -7.22 -16.55
C THR A 186 12.94 -7.82 -17.96
N GLY A 187 11.77 -8.08 -18.57
CA GLY A 187 11.60 -8.67 -19.89
C GLY A 187 10.16 -9.10 -20.14
N THR A 188 9.83 -9.54 -21.36
CA THR A 188 8.46 -9.95 -21.72
C THR A 188 7.95 -11.15 -20.93
N GLU A 189 8.83 -12.04 -20.49
CA GLU A 189 8.52 -13.18 -19.59
C GLU A 189 8.08 -12.73 -18.19
N SER A 190 8.35 -11.48 -17.81
CA SER A 190 7.98 -10.90 -16.51
C SER A 190 6.47 -10.78 -16.32
N VAL A 191 5.69 -10.77 -17.41
CA VAL A 191 4.23 -10.64 -17.37
C VAL A 191 3.56 -11.75 -16.55
N THR A 192 4.16 -12.94 -16.50
CA THR A 192 3.61 -14.10 -15.76
C THR A 192 4.20 -14.27 -14.36
N HIS A 193 5.18 -13.46 -13.97
CA HIS A 193 5.83 -13.54 -12.67
C HIS A 193 4.86 -13.16 -11.55
N TYR A 194 4.00 -12.18 -11.79
CA TYR A 194 2.99 -11.72 -10.86
C TYR A 194 1.57 -11.91 -11.43
N PRO A 195 0.55 -12.14 -10.58
CA PRO A 195 -0.84 -12.15 -11.04
C PRO A 195 -1.21 -10.82 -11.71
N PRO A 196 -1.99 -10.82 -12.80
CA PRO A 196 -2.34 -9.61 -13.56
C PRO A 196 -3.07 -8.56 -12.71
N GLU A 197 -3.71 -8.96 -11.62
CA GLU A 197 -4.38 -8.05 -10.71
C GLU A 197 -3.41 -7.19 -9.89
N VAL A 198 -2.14 -7.58 -9.76
CA VAL A 198 -1.12 -6.78 -9.07
C VAL A 198 -0.80 -5.50 -9.86
N PRO A 199 -0.27 -5.57 -11.10
CA PRO A 199 0.03 -4.36 -11.87
C PRO A 199 -1.25 -3.56 -12.14
N LEU A 200 -2.39 -4.20 -12.39
CA LEU A 200 -3.66 -3.48 -12.59
C LEU A 200 -4.02 -2.62 -11.37
N ARG A 201 -4.02 -3.20 -10.17
CA ARG A 201 -4.37 -2.45 -8.94
C ARG A 201 -3.37 -1.37 -8.62
N LEU A 202 -2.07 -1.61 -8.85
CA LEU A 202 -1.02 -0.62 -8.59
C LEU A 202 -1.07 0.53 -9.59
N LEU A 203 -1.32 0.29 -10.88
CA LEU A 203 -1.49 1.36 -11.87
C LEU A 203 -2.69 2.26 -11.53
N ILE A 204 -3.83 1.64 -11.19
CA ILE A 204 -5.03 2.39 -10.74
C ILE A 204 -4.71 3.17 -9.46
N ALA A 205 -4.08 2.51 -8.47
CA ALA A 205 -3.72 3.15 -7.21
C ALA A 205 -2.80 4.35 -7.42
N LEU A 206 -1.81 4.25 -8.31
CA LEU A 206 -0.88 5.34 -8.60
C LEU A 206 -1.62 6.52 -9.23
N ALA A 207 -2.45 6.26 -10.24
CA ALA A 207 -3.29 7.28 -10.86
C ALA A 207 -4.16 7.99 -9.80
N THR A 208 -4.88 7.22 -8.99
CA THR A 208 -5.76 7.73 -7.94
C THR A 208 -4.99 8.54 -6.90
N ALA A 209 -3.82 8.07 -6.43
CA ALA A 209 -3.00 8.76 -5.45
C ALA A 209 -2.42 10.08 -5.97
N VAL A 210 -2.02 10.11 -7.23
CA VAL A 210 -1.40 11.28 -7.86
C VAL A 210 -2.45 12.35 -8.18
N ILE A 211 -3.62 11.95 -8.69
CA ILE A 211 -4.80 12.84 -8.78
C ILE A 211 -5.12 13.38 -7.39
N SER A 212 -5.01 12.54 -6.37
CA SER A 212 -5.34 12.93 -5.02
C SER A 212 -4.37 13.96 -4.43
N SER A 213 -3.10 13.85 -4.78
CA SER A 213 -2.02 14.72 -4.28
C SER A 213 -1.90 16.02 -5.07
N ALA A 214 -2.24 15.98 -6.36
CA ALA A 214 -2.28 17.12 -7.27
C ALA A 214 -3.64 17.11 -8.02
N PRO A 215 -4.71 17.57 -7.35
CA PRO A 215 -6.03 17.62 -7.95
C PRO A 215 -6.04 18.59 -9.13
N GLY A 216 -6.74 18.20 -10.18
CA GLY A 216 -7.11 19.13 -11.25
C GLY A 216 -8.25 20.05 -10.80
N PRO A 217 -8.65 21.00 -11.65
CA PRO A 217 -9.82 21.83 -11.37
C PRO A 217 -11.09 20.98 -11.35
N THR A 218 -12.10 21.52 -10.69
CA THR A 218 -13.45 20.97 -10.66
C THR A 218 -14.05 20.88 -12.06
N GLU A 219 -14.82 19.82 -12.30
CA GLU A 219 -15.51 19.57 -13.56
C GLU A 219 -16.21 20.84 -14.09
N GLY A 220 -16.07 21.09 -15.40
CA GLY A 220 -16.66 22.26 -16.07
C GLY A 220 -15.80 23.51 -16.12
N THR A 221 -14.63 23.51 -15.47
CA THR A 221 -13.65 24.62 -15.60
C THR A 221 -12.61 24.26 -16.66
N PRO A 222 -12.61 24.89 -17.85
CA PRO A 222 -11.61 24.61 -18.86
C PRO A 222 -10.22 25.03 -18.35
N LEU A 223 -9.26 24.11 -18.45
CA LEU A 223 -7.83 24.41 -18.25
C LEU A 223 -7.26 25.01 -19.52
N SER A 224 -6.39 26.02 -19.37
CA SER A 224 -5.49 26.37 -20.47
C SER A 224 -4.52 25.22 -20.72
N THR A 225 -4.01 25.10 -21.95
CA THR A 225 -2.97 24.11 -22.31
C THR A 225 -1.74 24.21 -21.41
N GLU A 226 -1.33 25.42 -21.03
CA GLU A 226 -0.22 25.67 -20.11
C GLU A 226 -0.51 25.13 -18.69
N SER A 227 -1.73 25.33 -18.19
CA SER A 227 -2.12 24.85 -16.86
C SER A 227 -2.27 23.33 -16.80
N GLU A 228 -2.70 22.70 -17.90
CA GLU A 228 -2.73 21.24 -18.03
C GLU A 228 -1.31 20.67 -18.05
N ALA A 229 -0.39 21.26 -18.84
CA ALA A 229 1.01 20.85 -18.88
C ALA A 229 1.69 21.00 -17.51
N ALA A 230 1.45 22.10 -16.80
CA ALA A 230 1.96 22.31 -15.45
C ALA A 230 1.42 21.28 -14.45
N LEU A 231 0.14 20.89 -14.57
CA LEU A 231 -0.45 19.85 -13.73
C LEU A 231 0.17 18.47 -14.00
N ARG A 232 0.35 18.11 -15.28
CA ARG A 232 1.03 16.87 -15.69
C ARG A 232 2.46 16.81 -15.15
N LEU A 233 3.22 17.89 -15.32
CA LEU A 233 4.58 18.01 -14.77
C LEU A 233 4.59 17.85 -13.25
N ARG A 234 3.71 18.53 -12.52
CA ARG A 234 3.62 18.41 -11.05
C ARG A 234 3.36 16.96 -10.62
N ARG A 235 2.48 16.26 -11.33
CA ARG A 235 2.14 14.86 -11.08
C ARG A 235 3.32 13.92 -11.36
N ALA A 236 4.02 14.13 -12.47
CA ALA A 236 5.24 13.40 -12.79
C ALA A 236 6.34 13.64 -11.72
N CYS A 237 6.53 14.88 -11.27
CA CYS A 237 7.48 15.20 -10.20
C CYS A 237 7.15 14.49 -8.88
N LEU A 238 5.87 14.40 -8.50
CA LEU A 238 5.47 13.65 -7.29
C LEU A 238 5.88 12.17 -7.36
N ILE A 239 5.73 11.56 -8.54
CA ILE A 239 6.16 10.17 -8.79
C ILE A 239 7.68 10.07 -8.76
N GLY A 240 8.38 10.99 -9.44
CA GLY A 240 9.83 11.02 -9.50
C GLY A 240 10.47 11.16 -8.11
N SER A 241 9.99 12.08 -7.28
CA SER A 241 10.43 12.23 -5.89
C SER A 241 10.15 10.98 -5.04
N ALA A 242 9.04 10.29 -5.28
CA ALA A 242 8.71 9.06 -4.57
C ALA A 242 9.68 7.91 -4.91
N ALA A 243 10.09 7.80 -6.18
CA ALA A 243 10.98 6.75 -6.66
C ALA A 243 12.42 6.90 -6.16
N THR A 244 12.85 8.11 -5.76
CA THR A 244 14.22 8.41 -5.32
C THR A 244 14.40 8.60 -3.83
N ALA A 245 13.31 8.56 -3.05
CA ALA A 245 13.35 8.68 -1.59
C ALA A 245 14.10 7.53 -0.87
N SER A 246 14.75 6.63 -1.62
CA SER A 246 15.66 5.58 -1.17
C SER A 246 17.13 6.04 -1.14
N GLY A 247 17.43 7.15 -0.47
CA GLY A 247 18.76 7.35 0.15
C GLY A 247 19.83 8.19 -0.56
N SER A 248 19.54 9.05 -1.54
CA SER A 248 20.53 10.01 -2.09
C SER A 248 20.16 11.47 -1.79
N SER A 249 21.18 12.30 -1.53
CA SER A 249 21.01 13.71 -1.13
C SER A 249 21.10 14.71 -2.29
N GLU A 250 20.97 14.25 -3.54
CA GLU A 250 21.04 15.10 -4.76
C GLU A 250 19.64 15.27 -5.38
N ALA A 251 18.79 16.02 -4.68
CA ALA A 251 17.34 15.97 -4.81
C ALA A 251 16.75 16.24 -6.22
N ASP A 252 17.32 17.11 -7.06
CA ASP A 252 16.67 17.50 -8.33
C ASP A 252 17.09 16.66 -9.55
N ALA A 253 18.36 16.23 -9.63
CA ALA A 253 18.81 15.29 -10.66
C ALA A 253 18.18 13.90 -10.45
N ASP A 254 17.94 13.56 -9.17
CA ASP A 254 17.32 12.31 -8.77
C ASP A 254 15.84 12.26 -9.19
N VAL A 255 15.05 13.34 -9.10
CA VAL A 255 13.61 13.31 -9.44
C VAL A 255 13.36 12.91 -10.89
N LEU A 256 14.15 13.44 -11.84
CA LEU A 256 14.00 13.09 -13.25
C LEU A 256 14.32 11.62 -13.49
N MET A 257 15.43 11.12 -12.92
CA MET A 257 15.80 9.71 -12.98
C MET A 257 14.74 8.80 -12.35
N GLY A 258 14.17 9.22 -11.22
CA GLY A 258 13.07 8.50 -10.56
C GLY A 258 11.82 8.45 -11.44
N TRP A 259 11.48 9.55 -12.10
CA TRP A 259 10.36 9.60 -13.04
C TRP A 259 10.61 8.70 -14.25
N GLU A 260 11.79 8.78 -14.88
CA GLU A 260 12.15 7.95 -16.03
C GLU A 260 12.03 6.45 -15.73
N ARG A 261 12.50 6.00 -14.57
CA ARG A 261 12.37 4.59 -14.16
C ARG A 261 10.91 4.13 -14.08
N ILE A 262 10.01 4.98 -13.58
CA ILE A 262 8.58 4.66 -13.52
C ILE A 262 7.94 4.75 -14.91
N ARG A 263 8.32 5.77 -15.67
CA ARG A 263 7.86 5.99 -17.04
C ARG A 263 8.14 4.75 -17.90
N ASP A 264 9.33 4.15 -17.78
CA ASP A 264 9.70 2.91 -18.46
C ASP A 264 8.81 1.73 -18.06
N VAL A 265 8.51 1.58 -16.77
CA VAL A 265 7.58 0.55 -16.28
C VAL A 265 6.18 0.74 -16.86
N ILE A 266 5.68 1.97 -16.91
CA ILE A 266 4.35 2.26 -17.47
C ILE A 266 4.36 2.01 -18.99
N HIS A 267 5.40 2.45 -19.72
CA HIS A 267 5.55 2.17 -21.16
C HIS A 267 5.65 0.67 -21.47
N PHE A 268 6.34 -0.10 -20.64
CA PHE A 268 6.32 -1.56 -20.78
C PHE A 268 4.87 -2.08 -20.73
N TRP A 269 4.09 -1.66 -19.75
CA TRP A 269 2.72 -2.14 -19.60
C TRP A 269 1.79 -1.68 -20.71
N THR A 270 2.01 -0.50 -21.31
CA THR A 270 1.23 -0.07 -22.48
C THR A 270 1.56 -0.88 -23.73
N GLN A 271 2.84 -1.18 -23.95
CA GLN A 271 3.34 -1.79 -25.18
C GLN A 271 3.31 -3.33 -25.15
N CYS A 272 3.26 -3.94 -23.96
CA CYS A 272 3.34 -5.39 -23.82
C CYS A 272 2.05 -6.09 -24.29
N LYS A 273 2.09 -6.63 -25.52
CA LYS A 273 0.95 -7.30 -26.17
C LYS A 273 0.39 -8.51 -25.41
N ILE A 274 1.23 -9.17 -24.60
CA ILE A 274 0.87 -10.36 -23.81
C ILE A 274 0.10 -9.97 -22.53
N ALA A 275 0.26 -8.73 -22.04
CA ALA A 275 -0.48 -8.24 -20.88
C ALA A 275 -1.99 -8.16 -21.19
N GLN A 276 -2.83 -8.24 -20.17
CA GLN A 276 -4.28 -8.08 -20.35
C GLN A 276 -4.63 -6.67 -20.86
N ALA A 277 -5.70 -6.57 -21.66
CA ALA A 277 -6.13 -5.29 -22.25
C ALA A 277 -6.45 -4.22 -21.20
N SER A 278 -7.00 -4.62 -20.05
CA SER A 278 -7.28 -3.75 -18.90
C SER A 278 -6.00 -3.10 -18.33
N ILE A 279 -4.90 -3.86 -18.24
CA ILE A 279 -3.61 -3.36 -17.77
C ILE A 279 -3.04 -2.35 -18.76
N ARG A 280 -3.03 -2.71 -20.05
CA ARG A 280 -2.54 -1.81 -21.12
C ARG A 280 -3.32 -0.51 -21.15
N GLY A 281 -4.66 -0.60 -21.13
CA GLY A 281 -5.53 0.58 -21.13
C GLY A 281 -5.31 1.46 -19.89
N CYS A 282 -5.18 0.85 -18.71
CA CYS A 282 -4.91 1.60 -17.49
C CYS A 282 -3.54 2.30 -17.52
N ALA A 283 -2.50 1.64 -18.04
CA ALA A 283 -1.18 2.24 -18.21
C ALA A 283 -1.20 3.39 -19.23
N SER A 284 -1.96 3.25 -20.33
CA SER A 284 -2.10 4.31 -21.34
C SER A 284 -2.80 5.54 -20.79
N GLU A 285 -3.88 5.37 -20.03
CA GLU A 285 -4.56 6.49 -19.38
C GLU A 285 -3.67 7.14 -18.30
N LEU A 286 -2.88 6.35 -17.58
CA LEU A 286 -1.91 6.88 -16.62
C LEU A 286 -0.83 7.72 -17.32
N LEU A 287 -0.29 7.27 -18.46
CA LEU A 287 0.66 8.10 -19.23
C LEU A 287 0.01 9.40 -19.69
N ARG A 288 -1.21 9.36 -20.23
CA ARG A 288 -1.94 10.57 -20.66
C ARG A 288 -2.20 11.55 -19.50
N LEU A 289 -2.30 11.04 -18.28
CA LEU A 289 -2.45 11.84 -17.07
C LEU A 289 -1.15 12.56 -16.65
N LEU A 290 -0.02 12.09 -17.15
CA LEU A 290 1.35 12.48 -16.76
C LEU A 290 2.13 13.17 -17.90
N GLU A 291 1.74 12.95 -19.17
CA GLU A 291 2.36 13.46 -20.41
C GLU A 291 1.32 14.06 -21.35
#